data_AF-A0A6L6IHH2-F1
#
_entry.id   AF-A0A6L6IHH2-F1
#
_cell.length_a   1.000
_cell.length_b   1.000
_cell.length_c   1.000
_cell.angle_alpha   90.00
_cell.angle_beta   90.00
_cell.angle_gamma   90.00
#
_symmetry.space_group_name_H-M   'P 1'
#
loop_
_entity.id
_entity.type
_entity.pdbx_description
1 polymer ?
#
loop_
_entity_poly.entity_id
_entity_poly.type
_entity_poly.pdbx_seq_one_letter_code
_entity_poly.pdbx_strand_id
1 'polypeptide(L)'
;MKKIVLFAALTMMSGSSFAAITETCQQYFNDVDALIEQASKTSDQAKQQMDAMKPQLEQSKKQLAELPAESQDAGCKQGSAALAQMKQMLGVK
;
A
#
# COMPACT_ATOMS: atom_id res chain seq x y z
N MET A 1 21.01 -23.63 36.03
CA MET A 1 22.38 -23.77 35.50
C MET A 1 22.32 -24.22 34.05
N LYS A 2 23.12 -23.55 33.19
CA LYS A 2 23.70 -24.03 31.92
C LYS A 2 22.74 -24.29 30.75
N LYS A 3 22.62 -23.32 29.84
CA LYS A 3 23.40 -23.18 28.58
C LYS A 3 22.80 -24.03 27.45
N ILE A 4 21.96 -23.43 26.60
CA ILE A 4 22.08 -23.54 25.14
C ILE A 4 21.69 -22.18 24.56
N VAL A 5 22.71 -21.36 24.35
CA VAL A 5 22.68 -20.23 23.43
C VAL A 5 22.75 -20.87 22.04
N LEU A 6 21.65 -20.87 21.30
CA LEU A 6 21.62 -21.27 19.89
C LEU A 6 21.74 -20.01 19.04
N PHE A 7 22.98 -19.78 18.59
CA PHE A 7 23.42 -19.21 17.32
C PHE A 7 22.34 -18.48 16.50
N ALA A 8 22.43 -17.16 16.38
CA ALA A 8 23.27 -16.47 15.39
C ALA A 8 22.85 -16.73 13.94
N ALA A 9 22.00 -15.85 13.43
CA ALA A 9 22.20 -15.12 12.16
C ALA A 9 20.89 -14.40 11.80
N LEU A 10 20.53 -13.33 12.55
CA LEU A 10 19.78 -12.27 11.90
C LEU A 10 20.81 -11.59 11.00
N THR A 11 20.93 -12.08 9.76
CA THR A 11 21.61 -11.36 8.71
C THR A 11 20.98 -9.97 8.67
N MET A 12 21.74 -8.99 9.15
CA MET A 12 21.48 -7.60 8.85
C MET A 12 21.42 -7.52 7.33
N MET A 13 20.21 -7.40 6.78
CA MET A 13 20.05 -6.96 5.39
C MET A 13 20.47 -5.50 5.38
N SER A 14 21.78 -5.30 5.27
CA SER A 14 22.39 -4.03 4.90
C SER A 14 21.89 -3.71 3.50
N GLY A 15 20.88 -2.85 3.42
CA GLY A 15 20.27 -2.48 2.16
C GLY A 15 18.98 -1.70 2.28
N SER A 16 18.86 -0.74 3.20
CA SER A 16 17.83 0.28 3.09
C SER A 16 18.37 1.47 2.28
N SER A 17 18.71 1.20 1.01
CA SER A 17 18.30 2.16 -0.01
C SER A 17 16.80 2.35 0.23
N PHE A 18 16.31 3.57 0.40
CA PHE A 18 14.87 3.82 0.34
C PHE A 18 14.43 3.38 -1.06
N ALA A 19 14.12 2.10 -1.22
CA ALA A 19 13.69 1.55 -2.48
C ALA A 19 12.37 2.25 -2.75
N ALA A 20 12.34 3.02 -3.84
CA ALA A 20 11.09 3.40 -4.44
C ALA A 20 10.21 2.15 -4.53
N ILE A 21 8.93 2.30 -4.21
CA ILE A 21 7.96 1.23 -4.30
C ILE A 21 7.98 0.62 -5.71
N THR A 22 7.60 -0.65 -5.87
CA THR A 22 7.59 -1.26 -7.20
C THR A 22 6.65 -0.51 -8.16
N GLU A 23 6.90 -0.59 -9.46
CA GLU A 23 6.06 0.05 -10.47
C GLU A 23 4.58 -0.41 -10.37
N THR A 24 4.36 -1.70 -10.11
CA THR A 24 3.04 -2.27 -9.84
C THR A 24 2.31 -1.52 -8.73
N CYS A 25 3.02 -1.26 -7.63
CA CYS A 25 2.47 -0.57 -6.48
C CYS A 25 2.28 0.91 -6.72
N GLN A 26 3.21 1.55 -7.44
CA GLN A 26 3.06 2.94 -7.84
C GLN A 26 1.79 3.12 -8.66
N GLN A 27 1.52 2.22 -9.61
CA GLN A 27 0.30 2.24 -10.40
C GLN A 27 -0.95 2.02 -9.54
N TYR A 28 -0.93 1.02 -8.65
CA TYR A 28 -2.04 0.77 -7.72
C TYR A 28 -2.40 2.02 -6.91
N PHE A 29 -1.40 2.67 -6.30
CA PHE A 29 -1.63 3.85 -5.48
C PHE A 29 -2.09 5.05 -6.29
N ASN A 30 -1.58 5.24 -7.51
CA ASN A 30 -2.08 6.26 -8.42
C ASN A 30 -3.57 6.04 -8.75
N ASP A 31 -3.98 4.79 -8.99
CA ASP A 31 -5.38 4.46 -9.27
C ASP A 31 -6.30 4.69 -8.06
N VAL A 32 -5.80 4.45 -6.85
CA VAL A 32 -6.51 4.75 -5.60
C VAL A 32 -6.63 6.26 -5.39
N ASP A 33 -5.55 7.01 -5.60
CA ASP A 33 -5.53 8.47 -5.45
C ASP A 33 -6.49 9.13 -6.47
N ALA A 34 -6.50 8.65 -7.72
CA ALA A 34 -7.44 9.11 -8.74
C ALA A 34 -8.90 8.83 -8.36
N LEU A 35 -9.17 7.65 -7.80
CA LEU A 35 -10.53 7.32 -7.35
C LEU A 35 -10.96 8.19 -6.17
N ILE A 36 -10.06 8.44 -5.21
CA ILE A 36 -10.29 9.35 -4.09
C ILE A 36 -10.60 10.76 -4.59
N GLU A 37 -9.85 11.24 -5.58
CA GLU A 37 -10.08 12.55 -6.17
C GLU A 37 -11.45 12.61 -6.86
N GLN A 38 -11.82 11.57 -7.60
CA GLN A 38 -13.11 11.47 -8.26
C GLN A 38 -14.28 11.41 -7.25
N ALA A 39 -14.15 10.57 -6.22
CA ALA A 39 -15.14 10.47 -5.14
C ALA A 39 -15.28 11.78 -4.36
N SER A 40 -14.16 12.49 -4.13
CA SER A 40 -14.18 13.79 -3.46
C SER A 40 -14.92 14.87 -4.25
N LYS A 41 -15.15 14.69 -5.55
CA LYS A 41 -15.90 15.63 -6.41
C LYS A 41 -17.41 15.42 -6.36
N THR A 42 -17.91 14.34 -5.74
CA THR A 42 -19.35 14.03 -5.74
C THR A 42 -20.14 14.83 -4.71
N SER A 43 -19.54 15.15 -3.56
CA SER A 43 -20.12 16.01 -2.52
C SER A 43 -19.09 16.42 -1.48
N ASP A 44 -19.37 17.48 -0.72
CA ASP A 44 -18.51 17.92 0.40
C ASP A 44 -18.38 16.84 1.49
N GLN A 45 -19.44 16.06 1.73
CA GLN A 45 -19.40 14.94 2.66
C GLN A 45 -18.48 13.82 2.16
N ALA A 46 -18.54 13.48 0.86
CA ALA A 46 -17.65 12.49 0.27
C ALA A 46 -16.19 12.97 0.33
N LYS A 47 -15.94 14.26 0.05
CA LYS A 47 -14.63 14.89 0.21
C LYS A 47 -14.10 14.76 1.63
N GLN A 48 -14.89 15.08 2.65
CA GLN A 48 -14.47 14.94 4.05
C GLN A 48 -14.13 13.50 4.41
N GLN A 49 -14.92 12.53 3.96
CA GLN A 49 -14.62 11.11 4.19
C GLN A 49 -13.33 10.67 3.52
N MET A 50 -13.11 11.08 2.26
CA MET A 50 -11.88 10.74 1.54
C MET A 50 -10.65 11.43 2.15
N ASP A 51 -10.77 12.69 2.56
CA ASP A 51 -9.69 13.43 3.23
C ASP A 51 -9.32 12.79 4.57
N ALA A 52 -10.29 12.23 5.30
CA ALA A 52 -10.03 11.47 6.53
C ALA A 52 -9.33 10.12 6.29
N MET A 53 -9.45 9.54 5.08
CA MET A 53 -8.81 8.27 4.72
C MET A 53 -7.37 8.44 4.21
N LYS A 54 -7.00 9.61 3.69
CA LYS A 54 -5.65 9.90 3.16
C LYS A 54 -4.51 9.57 4.13
N PRO A 55 -4.55 9.91 5.43
CA PRO A 55 -3.47 9.60 6.36
C PRO A 55 -3.22 8.09 6.50
N GLN A 56 -4.29 7.30 6.50
CA GLN A 56 -4.20 5.84 6.56
C GLN A 56 -3.56 5.27 5.29
N LEU A 57 -3.90 5.83 4.12
CA LEU A 57 -3.31 5.44 2.84
C LEU A 57 -1.82 5.74 2.77
N GLU A 58 -1.41 6.92 3.22
CA GLU A 58 0.01 7.30 3.29
C GLU A 58 0.78 6.43 4.28
N GLN A 59 0.17 6.05 5.40
CA GLN A 59 0.75 5.09 6.33
C GLN A 59 0.89 3.70 5.68
N SER A 60 -0.13 3.21 4.98
CA SER A 60 -0.06 1.93 4.27
C SER A 60 1.00 1.92 3.18
N LYS A 61 1.16 3.02 2.41
CA LYS A 61 2.25 3.19 1.43
C LYS A 61 3.61 3.04 2.09
N LYS A 62 3.84 3.71 3.23
CA LYS A 62 5.10 3.64 3.98
C LYS A 62 5.38 2.22 4.48
N GLN A 63 4.39 1.58 5.10
CA GLN A 63 4.53 0.20 5.57
C GLN A 63 4.83 -0.78 4.43
N LEU A 64 4.23 -0.56 3.25
CA LEU A 64 4.48 -1.41 2.11
C LEU A 64 5.89 -1.19 1.53
N ALA A 65 6.37 0.05 1.49
CA ALA A 65 7.72 0.36 1.04
C ALA A 65 8.83 -0.25 1.93
N GLU A 66 8.51 -0.60 3.18
CA GLU A 66 9.41 -1.33 4.08
C GLU A 66 9.49 -2.84 3.78
N LEU A 67 8.59 -3.37 2.93
CA LEU A 67 8.56 -4.78 2.56
C LEU A 67 9.49 -5.09 1.36
N PRO A 68 9.93 -6.34 1.19
CA PRO A 68 10.62 -6.78 -0.02
C PRO A 68 9.75 -6.59 -1.28
N ALA A 69 10.39 -6.33 -2.43
CA ALA A 69 9.69 -6.05 -3.70
C ALA A 69 8.66 -7.11 -4.09
N GLU A 70 8.94 -8.40 -3.86
CA GLU A 70 7.98 -9.49 -4.12
C GLU A 70 6.71 -9.37 -3.27
N SER A 71 6.87 -9.05 -1.99
CA SER A 71 5.76 -8.81 -1.06
C SER A 71 4.98 -7.54 -1.40
N GLN A 72 5.69 -6.50 -1.85
CA GLN A 72 5.06 -5.27 -2.38
C GLN A 72 4.15 -5.63 -3.56
N ASP A 73 4.71 -6.28 -4.59
CA ASP A 73 3.99 -6.66 -5.81
C ASP A 73 2.79 -7.55 -5.52
N ALA A 74 2.93 -8.56 -4.65
CA ALA A 74 1.82 -9.42 -4.26
C ALA A 74 0.69 -8.62 -3.58
N GLY A 75 1.04 -7.76 -2.62
CA GLY A 75 0.08 -6.92 -1.92
C GLY A 75 -0.63 -5.94 -2.86
N CYS A 76 0.10 -5.27 -3.75
CA CYS A 76 -0.47 -4.30 -4.68
C CYS A 76 -1.29 -4.95 -5.78
N LYS A 77 -0.92 -6.13 -6.28
CA LYS A 77 -1.78 -6.89 -7.22
C LYS A 77 -3.11 -7.25 -6.58
N GLN A 78 -3.09 -7.71 -5.33
CA GLN A 78 -4.31 -7.99 -4.58
C GLN A 78 -5.14 -6.71 -4.37
N GLY A 79 -4.50 -5.61 -3.99
CA GLY A 79 -5.14 -4.30 -3.87
C GLY A 79 -5.79 -3.83 -5.17
N SER A 80 -5.07 -3.90 -6.29
CA SER A 80 -5.58 -3.55 -7.61
C SER A 80 -6.77 -4.40 -8.03
N ALA A 81 -6.75 -5.71 -7.74
CA ALA A 81 -7.87 -6.59 -8.03
C ALA A 81 -9.12 -6.19 -7.21
N ALA A 82 -8.96 -5.92 -5.92
CA ALA A 82 -10.03 -5.43 -5.07
C ALA A 82 -10.57 -4.06 -5.53
N LEU A 83 -9.67 -3.16 -5.91
CA LEU A 83 -10.03 -1.84 -6.46
C LEU A 83 -10.83 -1.97 -7.76
N ALA A 84 -10.41 -2.86 -8.67
CA ALA A 84 -11.14 -3.14 -9.91
C ALA A 84 -12.55 -3.67 -9.62
N GLN A 85 -12.70 -4.61 -8.67
CA GLN A 85 -14.02 -5.09 -8.25
C GLN A 85 -14.87 -3.97 -7.66
N MET A 86 -14.28 -3.09 -6.84
CA MET A 86 -15.00 -1.95 -6.27
C MET A 86 -15.44 -0.96 -7.36
N LYS A 87 -14.57 -0.63 -8.31
CA LYS A 87 -14.90 0.21 -9.47
C LYS A 87 -16.06 -0.36 -10.28
N GLN A 88 -16.06 -1.68 -10.53
CA GLN A 88 -17.17 -2.37 -11.21
C GLN A 88 -18.49 -2.24 -10.44
N MET A 89 -18.48 -2.43 -9.12
CA MET A 89 -19.69 -2.28 -8.28
C MET A 89 -20.22 -0.84 -8.27
N LEU A 90 -19.32 0.14 -8.32
CA LEU A 90 -19.67 1.56 -8.33
C LEU A 90 -20.02 2.08 -9.74
N GLY A 91 -19.93 1.24 -10.78
CA GLY A 91 -20.16 1.65 -12.17
C GLY A 91 -19.10 2.63 -12.70
N VAL A 92 -17.94 2.71 -12.05
CA VAL A 92 -16.80 3.54 -12.44
C VAL A 92 -15.94 2.74 -13.41
N LYS A 93 -15.77 3.23 -14.64
CA LYS A 93 -14.88 2.63 -15.65
C LYS A 93 -13.47 3.15 -15.52
#